data_AF-A0A832UR07-F1
#
_entry.id   AF-A0A832UR07-F1
#
_cell.length_a   1.000
_cell.length_b   1.000
_cell.length_c   1.000
_cell.angle_alpha   90.00
_cell.angle_beta   90.00
_cell.angle_gamma   90.00
#
_symmetry.space_group_name_H-M   'P 1'
#
loop_
_entity.id
_entity.type
_entity.pdbx_description
1 polymer ?
#
loop_
_entity_poly.entity_id
_entity_poly.type
_entity_poly.pdbx_seq_one_letter_code
_entity_poly.pdbx_strand_id
1 'polypeptide(L)'
;MLSISGGYKVKTNTLLFLSLINRPGELAKVAKLLAKQGINVESIYLRGSKKGLSGRPETEVVMNVSDLSGAQKLLKSFVVKK
;
A
#
# COMPACT_ATOMS: atom_id res chain seq x y z
N MET A 1 -20.20 3.31 10.55
CA MET A 1 -19.52 3.10 11.84
C MET A 1 -20.20 1.91 12.48
N LEU A 2 -19.47 0.81 12.68
CA LEU A 2 -20.00 -0.41 13.29
C LEU A 2 -19.82 -0.32 14.81
N SER A 3 -20.76 -0.89 15.56
CA SER A 3 -20.63 -1.04 17.02
C SER A 3 -20.42 -2.53 17.31
N ILE A 4 -19.36 -2.86 18.05
CA ILE A 4 -19.07 -4.23 18.49
C ILE A 4 -19.47 -4.43 19.96
N SER A 5 -19.57 -5.66 20.45
CA SER A 5 -20.16 -6.01 21.76
C SER A 5 -19.55 -5.30 22.98
N GLY A 6 -18.38 -4.67 22.85
CA GLY A 6 -17.75 -3.84 23.89
C GLY A 6 -18.12 -2.35 23.86
N GLY A 7 -19.05 -1.90 23.02
CA GLY A 7 -19.42 -0.48 22.89
C GLY A 7 -18.42 0.37 22.08
N TYR A 8 -17.45 -0.26 21.43
CA TYR A 8 -16.47 0.43 20.59
C TYR A 8 -17.08 0.80 19.24
N LYS A 9 -16.87 2.06 18.86
CA LYS A 9 -17.15 2.57 17.51
C LYS A 9 -15.98 2.21 16.60
N VAL A 10 -16.23 1.39 15.59
CA VAL A 10 -15.20 0.96 14.64
C VAL A 10 -15.52 1.38 13.21
N LYS A 11 -14.47 1.58 12.41
CA LYS A 11 -14.55 1.83 10.97
C LYS A 11 -13.66 0.80 10.26
N THR A 12 -14.19 0.21 9.21
CA THR A 12 -13.46 -0.69 8.32
C THR A 12 -13.10 0.08 7.05
N ASN A 13 -11.85 -0.03 6.61
CA ASN A 13 -11.39 0.50 5.34
C ASN A 13 -10.79 -0.64 4.50
N THR A 14 -11.02 -0.61 3.20
CA THR A 14 -10.30 -1.48 2.25
C THR A 14 -8.94 -0.87 1.98
N LEU A 15 -7.88 -1.69 2.12
CA LEU A 15 -6.50 -1.21 2.06
C LEU A 15 -5.80 -1.68 0.79
N LEU A 16 -4.85 -0.87 0.35
CA LEU A 16 -3.96 -1.21 -0.76
C LEU A 16 -2.81 -2.09 -0.26
N PHE A 17 -2.58 -3.20 -0.95
CA PHE A 17 -1.48 -4.13 -0.66
C PHE A 17 -0.45 -4.11 -1.79
N LEU A 18 0.83 -4.00 -1.45
CA LEU A 18 1.94 -3.92 -2.40
C LEU A 18 3.14 -4.74 -1.90
N SER A 19 3.86 -5.38 -2.82
CA SER A 19 5.17 -5.96 -2.55
C SER A 19 6.24 -5.10 -3.23
N LEU A 20 7.22 -4.62 -2.45
CA LEU A 20 8.29 -3.76 -2.92
C LEU A 20 9.63 -4.46 -2.73
N ILE A 21 10.56 -4.30 -3.67
CA ILE A 21 11.95 -4.75 -3.45
C ILE A 21 12.49 -4.05 -2.20
N ASN A 22 13.09 -4.81 -1.28
CA ASN A 22 13.68 -4.27 -0.07
C ASN A 22 15.03 -3.61 -0.37
N ARG A 23 14.98 -2.39 -0.93
CA ARG A 23 16.13 -1.52 -1.15
C ARG A 23 15.76 -0.06 -0.94
N PRO A 24 16.73 0.81 -0.59
CA PRO A 24 16.48 2.23 -0.38
C PRO A 24 15.74 2.89 -1.57
N GLY A 25 14.72 3.67 -1.24
CA GLY A 25 13.98 4.50 -2.20
C GLY A 25 12.84 3.82 -2.96
N GLU A 26 12.59 2.51 -2.84
CA GLU A 26 11.44 1.90 -3.53
C GLU A 26 10.10 2.41 -2.99
N LEU A 27 9.96 2.56 -1.66
CA LEU A 27 8.78 3.21 -1.09
C LEU A 27 8.67 4.68 -1.52
N ALA A 28 9.79 5.40 -1.58
CA ALA A 28 9.80 6.79 -2.03
C ALA A 28 9.32 6.95 -3.48
N LYS A 29 9.61 5.99 -4.37
CA LYS A 29 9.08 5.97 -5.74
C LYS A 29 7.56 5.84 -5.76
N VAL A 30 7.02 4.91 -4.97
CA VAL A 30 5.55 4.72 -4.84
C VAL A 30 4.89 5.97 -4.27
N ALA A 31 5.43 6.52 -3.18
CA ALA A 31 4.91 7.73 -2.55
C ALA A 31 4.91 8.93 -3.52
N LYS A 32 5.99 9.11 -4.29
CA LYS A 32 6.06 10.16 -5.33
C LYS A 32 5.02 9.98 -6.43
N LEU A 33 4.74 8.75 -6.86
CA LEU A 33 3.71 8.49 -7.87
C LEU A 33 2.32 8.84 -7.35
N LEU A 34 1.98 8.40 -6.13
CA LEU A 34 0.71 8.73 -5.49
C LEU A 34 0.55 10.26 -5.32
N ALA A 35 1.60 10.93 -4.83
CA ALA A 35 1.60 12.39 -4.66
C ALA A 35 1.40 13.14 -5.99
N LYS A 36 2.02 12.70 -7.09
CA LYS A 36 1.83 13.29 -8.43
C LYS A 36 0.39 13.16 -8.96
N GLN A 37 -0.40 12.25 -8.41
CA GLN A 37 -1.83 12.10 -8.75
C GLN A 37 -2.75 12.70 -7.69
N GLY A 38 -2.21 13.40 -6.68
CA GLY A 38 -3.00 13.96 -5.58
C GLY A 38 -3.62 12.91 -4.66
N ILE A 39 -3.12 11.67 -4.67
CA ILE A 39 -3.63 10.59 -3.82
C ILE A 39 -2.89 10.64 -2.48
N ASN A 40 -3.62 10.91 -1.41
CA ASN A 40 -3.06 10.97 -0.07
C ASN A 40 -2.89 9.57 0.53
N VAL A 41 -1.83 9.38 1.32
CA VAL A 41 -1.63 8.18 2.15
C VAL A 41 -2.06 8.52 3.56
N GLU A 42 -3.19 7.96 4.00
CA GLU A 42 -3.76 8.23 5.32
C GLU A 42 -3.05 7.42 6.41
N SER A 43 -2.62 6.20 6.08
CA SER A 43 -1.79 5.37 6.96
C SER A 43 -1.01 4.35 6.15
N ILE A 44 0.12 3.92 6.70
CA ILE A 44 1.00 2.91 6.12
C ILE A 44 1.56 2.02 7.24
N TYR A 45 1.65 0.73 6.97
CA TYR A 45 2.33 -0.22 7.84
C TYR A 45 2.95 -1.36 7.05
N LEU A 46 3.95 -2.00 7.64
CA LEU A 46 4.63 -3.15 7.07
C LEU A 46 3.94 -4.43 7.56
N ARG A 47 3.59 -5.32 6.63
CA ARG A 47 3.02 -6.63 6.97
C ARG A 47 4.12 -7.67 7.23
N GLY A 48 5.23 -7.56 6.52
CA GLY A 48 6.35 -8.50 6.65
C GLY A 48 7.31 -8.44 5.48
N SER A 49 8.23 -9.38 5.45
CA SER A 49 9.16 -9.58 4.33
C SER A 49 9.05 -11.00 3.81
N LYS A 50 9.19 -11.18 2.50
CA LYS A 50 9.19 -12.48 1.82
C LYS A 50 10.31 -12.55 0.79
N LYS A 51 10.63 -13.77 0.36
CA LYS A 51 11.52 -13.99 -0.80
C LYS A 51 10.68 -13.84 -2.07
N GLY A 52 11.01 -12.83 -2.88
CA GLY A 52 10.35 -12.59 -4.16
C GLY A 52 10.73 -13.66 -5.21
N LEU A 53 9.98 -13.70 -6.31
CA LEU A 53 10.22 -14.61 -7.44
C LEU A 53 11.61 -14.41 -8.08
N SER A 54 12.14 -13.18 -8.00
CA SER A 54 13.49 -12.84 -8.46
C SER A 54 14.61 -13.26 -7.51
N GLY A 55 14.29 -13.96 -6.41
CA GLY A 55 15.22 -14.32 -5.34
C GLY A 55 15.59 -13.16 -4.42
N ARG A 56 15.19 -11.92 -4.73
CA ARG A 56 15.43 -10.73 -3.91
C ARG A 56 14.40 -10.63 -2.77
N PRO A 57 14.79 -10.08 -1.61
CA PRO A 57 13.84 -9.81 -0.54
C PRO A 57 12.84 -8.74 -0.97
N GLU A 58 11.58 -8.99 -0.70
CA GLU A 58 10.47 -8.07 -0.89
C GLU A 58 9.83 -7.74 0.46
N THR A 59 9.50 -6.48 0.66
CA THR A 59 8.72 -6.01 1.80
C THR A 59 7.28 -5.82 1.39
N GLU A 60 6.37 -6.37 2.19
CA GLU A 60 4.94 -6.24 2.01
C GLU A 60 4.44 -5.00 2.75
N VAL A 61 3.92 -4.05 1.98
CA VAL A 61 3.42 -2.76 2.46
C VAL A 61 1.91 -2.75 2.33
N VAL A 62 1.25 -2.27 3.38
CA VAL A 62 -0.20 -2.02 3.39
C VAL A 62 -0.44 -0.54 3.62
N MET A 63 -1.31 0.05 2.80
CA MET A 63 -1.64 1.48 2.88
C MET A 63 -3.14 1.70 2.86
N ASN A 64 -3.59 2.62 3.73
CA ASN A 64 -4.87 3.30 3.53
C ASN A 64 -4.62 4.54 2.67
N VAL A 65 -5.39 4.69 1.60
CA VAL A 65 -5.23 5.78 0.63
C VAL A 65 -6.56 6.45 0.37
N SER A 66 -6.54 7.75 0.08
CA SER A 66 -7.76 8.55 -0.15
C SER A 66 -8.52 8.15 -1.41
N ASP A 67 -7.83 7.59 -2.42
CA ASP A 67 -8.42 7.02 -3.63
C ASP A 67 -7.79 5.66 -3.95
N LEU A 68 -8.47 4.59 -3.54
CA LEU A 68 -8.02 3.22 -3.77
C LEU A 68 -8.06 2.84 -5.25
N SER A 69 -9.09 3.26 -5.99
CA SER A 69 -9.27 2.89 -7.40
C SER A 69 -8.21 3.56 -8.27
N GLY A 70 -7.97 4.85 -8.06
CA GLY A 70 -6.90 5.61 -8.72
C GLY A 70 -5.53 5.02 -8.39
N ALA A 71 -5.25 4.71 -7.11
CA ALA A 71 -3.99 4.13 -6.70
C ALA A 71 -3.74 2.74 -7.34
N GLN A 72 -4.77 1.88 -7.38
CA GLN A 72 -4.67 0.58 -8.04
C GLN A 72 -4.39 0.71 -9.54
N LYS A 73 -5.10 1.59 -10.25
CA LYS A 73 -4.86 1.82 -11.69
C LYS A 73 -3.45 2.34 -11.95
N LEU A 74 -3.02 3.34 -11.17
CA LEU A 74 -1.68 3.93 -11.27
C LEU A 74 -0.59 2.88 -11.05
N LEU A 75 -0.69 2.11 -9.97
CA LEU A 75 0.39 1.21 -9.54
C LEU A 75 0.38 -0.14 -10.27
N LYS A 76 -0.76 -0.60 -10.83
CA LYS A 76 -0.77 -1.76 -11.74
C LYS A 76 0.21 -1.56 -12.91
N SER A 77 0.25 -0.37 -13.48
CA SER A 77 1.15 -0.05 -14.59
C SER A 77 2.64 -0.01 -14.20
N PHE A 78 2.92 0.26 -12.92
CA PHE A 78 4.28 0.35 -12.37
C PHE A 78 4.83 -1.02 -11.93
N VAL A 79 3.96 -1.90 -11.42
CA VAL A 79 4.35 -3.23 -10.93
C VAL A 79 4.48 -4.25 -12.08
N VAL A 80 3.65 -4.16 -13.13
CA VAL A 80 3.68 -5.10 -14.28
C VAL A 80 4.84 -4.82 -15.25
N LYS A 81 5.40 -3.61 -15.25
CA LYS A 81 6.51 -3.21 -16.14
C LYS A 81 7.90 -3.62 -15.62
N LYS A 82 8.00 -4.39 -14.53
CA LYS A 82 9.26 -4.86 -13.96
C LYS A 82 9.36 -6.37 -13.94
#